data_AF-A0AA36DG45-F1
#
_entry.id   AF-A0AA36DG45-F1
#
_cell.length_a   1.000
_cell.length_b   1.000
_cell.length_c   1.000
_cell.angle_alpha   90.00
_cell.angle_beta   90.00
_cell.angle_gamma   90.00
#
_symmetry.space_group_name_H-M   'P 1'
#
loop_
_entity.id
_entity.type
_entity.pdbx_description
1 polymer ?
#
loop_
_entity_poly.entity_id
_entity_poly.type
_entity_poly.pdbx_seq_one_letter_code
_entity_poly.pdbx_strand_id
1 'polypeptide(L)'
;MRVVLFSAALFVASILACEDGVDNILEIHDIMKGKGRVEFQNVQLLTYDGKKQPACDGRKGVWNFPGYFKFKSGKVLVNRAVKESEGDLKLHISLEKNSWMIGTVCENGKSKNQFVPAEVCDFPLCKFAQDKCKLLETVGQFDLVELTAGMGPEQSGLIDMGPLPVPQLDGEWALSVKLVQGARKLAGLAVQEEDQWFQVASESINLADVQTKKTPPKPAPAGAHVRDEF
;
A
#
# COMPACT_ATOMS: atom_id res chain seq x y z
N MET A 1 39.69 -54.89 11.21
CA MET A 1 39.78 -53.42 11.39
C MET A 1 38.54 -52.80 10.76
N ARG A 2 37.59 -52.31 11.56
CA ARG A 2 36.35 -51.66 11.09
C ARG A 2 36.60 -50.16 11.02
N VAL A 3 36.67 -49.60 9.81
CA VAL A 3 36.70 -48.14 9.61
C VAL A 3 35.25 -47.69 9.52
N VAL A 4 34.75 -47.03 10.56
CA VAL A 4 33.47 -46.33 10.55
C VAL A 4 33.76 -44.89 10.12
N LEU A 5 33.55 -44.60 8.83
CA LEU A 5 33.55 -43.23 8.30
C LEU A 5 32.21 -42.60 8.65
N PHE A 6 32.22 -41.68 9.62
CA PHE A 6 31.11 -40.79 9.91
C PHE A 6 31.02 -39.74 8.79
N SER A 7 30.09 -39.93 7.85
CA SER A 7 29.69 -38.88 6.92
C SER A 7 28.83 -37.85 7.67
N ALA A 8 29.43 -36.70 8.01
CA ALA A 8 28.69 -35.55 8.48
C ALA A 8 27.87 -34.95 7.31
N ALA A 9 26.58 -35.27 7.28
CA ALA A 9 25.63 -34.59 6.40
C ALA A 9 25.40 -33.18 6.94
N LEU A 10 26.04 -32.18 6.32
CA LEU A 10 25.70 -30.77 6.47
C LEU A 10 24.30 -30.55 5.87
N PHE A 11 23.26 -30.63 6.70
CA PHE A 11 21.96 -30.06 6.36
C PHE A 11 22.11 -28.54 6.40
N VAL A 12 22.42 -27.93 5.24
CA VAL A 12 22.25 -26.50 5.05
C VAL A 12 20.75 -26.25 5.07
N ALA A 13 20.23 -25.82 6.21
CA ALA A 13 18.89 -25.25 6.30
C ALA A 13 18.87 -24.04 5.35
N SER A 14 18.35 -24.26 4.15
CA SER A 14 18.10 -23.19 3.20
C SER A 14 17.03 -22.34 3.85
N ILE A 15 17.42 -21.21 4.44
CA ILE A 15 16.47 -20.15 4.74
C ILE A 15 15.87 -19.83 3.38
N LEU A 16 14.62 -20.23 3.15
CA LEU A 16 13.93 -20.02 1.88
C LEU A 16 13.92 -18.50 1.67
N ALA A 17 14.79 -18.03 0.78
CA ALA A 17 14.89 -16.62 0.48
C ALA A 17 13.56 -16.17 -0.15
N CYS A 18 13.04 -15.03 0.33
CA CYS A 18 11.86 -14.38 -0.24
C CYS A 18 12.15 -13.99 -1.68
N GLU A 19 11.52 -14.68 -2.63
CA GLU A 19 11.73 -14.48 -4.06
C GLU A 19 10.81 -13.37 -4.60
N ASP A 20 11.40 -12.33 -5.21
CA ASP A 20 10.64 -11.20 -5.77
C ASP A 20 9.70 -11.67 -6.88
N GLY A 21 8.47 -11.18 -6.86
CA GLY A 21 7.48 -11.54 -7.87
C GLY A 21 6.80 -12.88 -7.60
N VAL A 22 7.23 -13.64 -6.59
CA VAL A 22 6.72 -14.97 -6.25
C VAL A 22 6.19 -14.99 -4.83
N ASP A 23 7.02 -14.65 -3.85
CA ASP A 23 6.68 -14.80 -2.43
C ASP A 23 6.13 -13.51 -1.82
N ASN A 24 6.56 -12.34 -2.30
CA ASN A 24 6.17 -11.02 -1.77
C ASN A 24 4.86 -10.48 -2.37
N ILE A 25 3.93 -11.38 -2.70
CA ILE A 25 2.65 -11.03 -3.33
C ILE A 25 1.57 -10.89 -2.26
N LEU A 26 0.79 -9.82 -2.34
CA LEU A 26 -0.50 -9.68 -1.66
C LEU A 26 -1.64 -9.63 -2.67
N GLU A 27 -2.65 -10.48 -2.47
CA GLU A 27 -3.85 -10.51 -3.31
C GLU A 27 -4.93 -9.59 -2.74
N ILE A 28 -5.55 -8.83 -3.63
CA ILE A 28 -6.60 -7.87 -3.29
C ILE A 28 -7.89 -8.33 -3.97
N HIS A 29 -8.94 -8.49 -3.16
CA HIS A 29 -10.20 -9.09 -3.59
C HIS A 29 -11.31 -8.04 -3.68
N ASP A 30 -12.15 -8.12 -4.71
CA ASP A 30 -13.38 -7.33 -4.80
C ASP A 30 -14.44 -7.89 -3.84
N ILE A 31 -14.65 -7.20 -2.73
CA ILE A 31 -15.65 -7.57 -1.71
C ILE A 31 -17.07 -7.21 -2.13
N MET A 32 -17.27 -6.49 -3.24
CA MET A 32 -18.60 -6.26 -3.82
C MET A 32 -19.03 -7.36 -4.78
N LYS A 33 -18.17 -8.35 -5.06
CA LYS A 33 -18.48 -9.56 -5.84
C LYS A 33 -19.09 -9.21 -7.20
N GLY A 34 -18.52 -8.22 -7.90
CA GLY A 34 -18.97 -7.79 -9.24
C GLY A 34 -20.32 -7.06 -9.25
N LYS A 35 -20.70 -6.42 -8.15
CA LYS A 35 -21.96 -5.65 -8.05
C LYS A 35 -21.75 -4.14 -7.97
N GLY A 36 -20.49 -3.70 -7.96
CA GLY A 36 -20.10 -2.30 -7.91
C GLY A 36 -20.39 -1.56 -9.21
N ARG A 37 -20.32 -0.23 -9.18
CA ARG A 37 -20.14 0.56 -10.42
C ARG A 37 -18.71 0.48 -10.92
N VAL A 38 -17.78 0.27 -9.99
CA VAL A 38 -16.37 0.04 -10.24
C VAL A 38 -16.03 -1.31 -9.64
N GLU A 39 -15.38 -2.15 -10.43
CA GLU A 39 -14.96 -3.49 -10.06
C GLU A 39 -13.45 -3.63 -10.21
N PHE A 40 -12.88 -4.49 -9.40
CA PHE A 40 -11.45 -4.79 -9.44
C PHE A 40 -11.25 -6.28 -9.68
N GLN A 41 -10.36 -6.63 -10.60
CA GLN A 41 -10.14 -8.00 -11.01
C GLN A 41 -8.66 -8.36 -10.96
N ASN A 42 -8.34 -9.52 -10.38
CA ASN A 42 -6.99 -10.11 -10.35
C ASN A 42 -5.91 -9.14 -9.88
N VAL A 43 -6.22 -8.38 -8.82
CA VAL A 43 -5.33 -7.36 -8.29
C VAL A 43 -4.28 -8.01 -7.40
N GLN A 44 -3.02 -7.88 -7.79
CA GLN A 44 -1.88 -8.37 -7.03
C GLN A 44 -0.90 -7.21 -6.78
N LEU A 45 -0.45 -7.10 -5.55
CA LEU A 45 0.59 -6.16 -5.13
C LEU A 45 1.89 -6.91 -4.86
N LEU A 46 3.01 -6.27 -5.13
CA LEU A 46 4.32 -6.68 -4.63
C LEU A 46 4.72 -5.75 -3.50
N THR A 47 5.11 -6.32 -2.37
CA THR A 47 5.53 -5.56 -1.19
C THR A 47 7.03 -5.62 -0.98
N TYR A 48 7.56 -4.53 -0.44
CA TYR A 48 8.98 -4.34 -0.19
C TYR A 48 9.22 -3.63 1.15
N ASP A 49 10.35 -3.93 1.76
CA ASP A 49 10.80 -3.31 3.01
C ASP A 49 11.39 -1.90 2.81
N GLY A 50 11.83 -1.26 3.90
CA GLY A 50 12.43 0.08 3.86
C GLY A 50 13.74 0.15 3.04
N LYS A 51 14.35 -1.01 2.75
CA LYS A 51 15.56 -1.18 1.90
C LYS A 51 15.20 -1.61 0.48
N LYS A 52 13.92 -1.56 0.11
CA LYS A 52 13.38 -1.98 -1.20
C LYS A 52 13.66 -3.45 -1.52
N GLN A 53 13.83 -4.31 -0.51
CA GLN A 53 13.90 -5.76 -0.68
C GLN A 53 12.51 -6.39 -0.58
N PRO A 54 12.24 -7.51 -1.28
CA PRO A 54 10.98 -8.24 -1.18
C PRO A 54 10.60 -8.53 0.27
N ALA A 55 9.36 -8.20 0.66
CA ALA A 55 8.89 -8.40 2.03
C ALA A 55 8.04 -9.68 2.14
N CYS A 56 8.56 -10.67 2.88
CA CYS A 56 7.85 -11.93 3.16
C CYS A 56 8.02 -12.41 4.61
N ASP A 57 7.06 -13.21 5.07
CA ASP A 57 7.19 -14.12 6.19
C ASP A 57 7.11 -15.55 5.64
N GLY A 58 8.26 -16.23 5.61
CA GLY A 58 8.44 -17.46 4.84
C GLY A 58 8.19 -17.23 3.35
N ARG A 59 7.17 -17.90 2.79
CA ARG A 59 6.77 -17.83 1.37
C ARG A 59 5.49 -17.01 1.15
N LYS A 60 5.12 -16.17 2.12
CA LYS A 60 3.91 -15.34 2.06
C LYS A 60 4.28 -13.86 2.14
N GLY A 61 3.65 -13.06 1.28
CA GLY A 61 3.87 -11.62 1.26
C GLY A 61 3.40 -10.98 2.56
N VAL A 62 4.14 -9.98 3.02
CA VAL A 62 3.78 -9.21 4.21
C VAL A 62 3.84 -7.73 3.90
N TRP A 63 3.08 -6.95 4.65
CA TRP A 63 3.11 -5.50 4.54
C TRP A 63 4.12 -4.94 5.53
N ASN A 64 5.20 -4.31 5.07
CA ASN A 64 6.26 -3.81 5.95
C ASN A 64 6.24 -2.27 6.09
N PHE A 65 6.43 -1.75 7.30
CA PHE A 65 6.50 -0.31 7.57
C PHE A 65 7.82 0.08 8.25
N PRO A 66 8.51 1.14 7.78
CA PRO A 66 8.33 1.75 6.47
C PRO A 66 8.60 0.75 5.34
N GLY A 67 8.00 0.98 4.19
CA GLY A 67 8.16 0.09 3.04
C GLY A 67 7.55 0.65 1.78
N TYR A 68 7.57 -0.17 0.74
CA TYR A 68 7.05 0.18 -0.58
C TYR A 68 6.12 -0.91 -1.10
N PHE A 69 5.24 -0.54 -2.02
CA PHE A 69 4.51 -1.51 -2.82
C PHE A 69 4.42 -1.07 -4.28
N LYS A 70 4.14 -2.03 -5.17
CA LYS A 70 3.76 -1.75 -6.56
C LYS A 70 2.69 -2.73 -7.02
N PHE A 71 1.89 -2.33 -8.00
CA PHE A 71 0.95 -3.25 -8.64
C PHE A 71 1.71 -4.20 -9.56
N LYS A 72 1.50 -5.51 -9.38
CA LYS A 72 1.98 -6.56 -10.29
C LYS A 72 0.99 -6.81 -11.42
N SER A 73 -0.29 -6.85 -11.07
CA SER A 73 -1.38 -7.05 -12.01
C SER A 73 -2.67 -6.46 -11.44
N GLY A 74 -3.63 -6.27 -12.32
CA GLY A 74 -5.01 -6.05 -11.96
C GLY A 74 -5.72 -5.12 -12.91
N LYS A 75 -7.04 -5.21 -12.93
CA LYS A 75 -7.90 -4.39 -13.80
C LYS A 75 -8.91 -3.64 -12.98
N VAL A 76 -9.21 -2.42 -13.41
CA VAL A 76 -10.36 -1.63 -12.95
C VAL A 76 -11.39 -1.64 -14.06
N LEU A 77 -12.59 -2.14 -13.75
CA LEU A 77 -13.73 -2.12 -14.65
C LEU A 77 -14.71 -1.06 -14.17
N VAL A 78 -14.93 -0.02 -14.98
CA VAL A 78 -15.94 1.01 -14.71
C VAL A 78 -17.18 0.63 -15.50
N ASN A 79 -18.12 -0.06 -14.86
CA ASN A 79 -19.36 -0.54 -15.48
C ASN A 79 -20.37 0.58 -15.68
N ARG A 80 -20.31 1.61 -14.83
CA ARG A 80 -21.15 2.80 -14.93
C ARG A 80 -20.34 4.03 -14.55
N ALA A 81 -20.40 5.04 -15.42
CA ALA A 81 -19.78 6.33 -15.19
C ALA A 81 -20.14 6.89 -13.81
N VAL A 82 -19.12 7.32 -13.09
CA VAL A 82 -19.24 8.03 -11.82
C VAL A 82 -19.28 9.52 -12.13
N LYS A 83 -20.38 10.20 -11.82
CA LYS A 83 -20.55 11.62 -12.16
C LYS A 83 -20.20 12.49 -10.95
N GLU A 84 -19.41 13.53 -11.13
CA GLU A 84 -19.10 14.48 -10.05
C GLU A 84 -20.35 15.09 -9.41
N SER A 85 -21.41 15.30 -10.21
CA SER A 85 -22.70 15.80 -9.72
C SER A 85 -23.40 14.90 -8.70
N GLU A 86 -22.97 13.64 -8.55
CA GLU A 86 -23.50 12.70 -7.55
C GLU A 86 -22.82 12.82 -6.18
N GLY A 87 -21.84 13.72 -6.03
CA GLY A 87 -21.19 14.08 -4.77
C GLY A 87 -19.69 13.72 -4.72
N ASP A 88 -19.05 14.04 -3.60
CA ASP A 88 -17.62 13.79 -3.42
C ASP A 88 -17.30 12.29 -3.35
N LEU A 89 -16.22 11.89 -4.01
CA LEU A 89 -15.67 10.55 -3.91
C LEU A 89 -14.76 10.42 -2.69
N LYS A 90 -15.07 9.42 -1.86
CA LYS A 90 -14.36 9.13 -0.63
C LYS A 90 -13.94 7.67 -0.57
N LEU A 91 -12.79 7.41 0.01
CA LEU A 91 -12.33 6.09 0.42
C LEU A 91 -12.64 5.92 1.90
N HIS A 92 -13.59 5.03 2.18
CA HIS A 92 -13.90 4.61 3.55
C HIS A 92 -13.06 3.38 3.88
N ILE A 93 -12.12 3.55 4.81
CA ILE A 93 -11.24 2.48 5.28
C ILE A 93 -11.91 1.77 6.45
N SER A 94 -11.80 0.45 6.47
CA SER A 94 -12.03 -0.38 7.65
C SER A 94 -10.75 -1.15 7.93
N LEU A 95 -10.25 -1.02 9.15
CA LEU A 95 -8.96 -1.55 9.57
C LEU A 95 -9.11 -2.12 10.97
N GLU A 96 -8.73 -3.38 11.13
CA GLU A 96 -8.82 -4.12 12.39
C GLU A 96 -7.52 -4.87 12.65
N LYS A 97 -7.09 -4.87 13.90
CA LYS A 97 -5.97 -5.68 14.37
C LYS A 97 -6.48 -6.91 15.09
N ASN A 98 -5.89 -8.07 14.84
CA ASN A 98 -6.12 -9.29 15.61
C ASN A 98 -5.48 -9.16 17.01
N SER A 99 -6.08 -8.37 17.87
CA SER A 99 -5.58 -8.08 19.21
C SER A 99 -6.73 -7.64 20.10
N TRP A 100 -6.87 -8.29 21.25
CA TRP A 100 -7.88 -7.95 22.25
C TRP A 100 -7.74 -6.51 22.79
N MET A 101 -6.54 -5.93 22.73
CA MET A 101 -6.25 -4.59 23.25
C MET A 101 -6.50 -3.49 22.22
N ILE A 102 -6.27 -3.76 20.93
CA ILE A 102 -6.34 -2.75 19.86
C ILE A 102 -7.64 -2.89 19.07
N GLY A 103 -7.97 -4.11 18.64
CA GLY A 103 -9.19 -4.42 17.89
C GLY A 103 -9.41 -3.53 16.66
N THR A 104 -10.65 -3.09 16.47
CA THR A 104 -11.06 -2.24 15.34
C THR A 104 -10.52 -0.82 15.47
N VAL A 105 -9.82 -0.36 14.45
CA VAL A 105 -9.20 0.97 14.37
C VAL A 105 -10.01 1.91 13.50
N CYS A 106 -10.39 1.47 12.31
CA CYS A 106 -11.31 2.16 11.43
C CYS A 106 -12.49 1.24 11.12
N GLU A 107 -13.70 1.79 11.09
CA GLU A 107 -14.90 1.08 10.66
C GLU A 107 -15.67 1.92 9.65
N ASN A 108 -15.71 1.49 8.39
CA ASN A 108 -16.46 2.14 7.32
C ASN A 108 -16.22 3.66 7.22
N GLY A 109 -14.97 4.10 7.30
CA GLY A 109 -14.60 5.51 7.22
C GLY A 109 -14.53 6.23 8.56
N LYS A 110 -14.91 5.59 9.66
CA LYS A 110 -14.94 6.22 10.99
C LYS A 110 -13.82 5.68 11.85
N SER A 111 -13.05 6.56 12.46
CA SER A 111 -12.10 6.16 13.51
C SER A 111 -12.86 5.64 14.74
N LYS A 112 -12.33 4.56 15.31
CA LYS A 112 -12.88 3.88 16.50
C LYS A 112 -11.97 3.98 17.71
N ASN A 113 -10.79 4.56 17.55
CA ASN A 113 -9.87 4.81 18.65
C ASN A 113 -9.22 6.19 18.53
N GLN A 114 -8.65 6.65 19.64
CA GLN A 114 -7.98 7.96 19.70
C GLN A 114 -6.61 7.99 19.01
N PHE A 115 -6.07 6.83 18.62
CA PHE A 115 -4.73 6.72 18.05
C PHE A 115 -4.71 7.05 16.56
N VAL A 116 -5.83 6.89 15.87
CA VAL A 116 -5.94 7.14 14.43
C VAL A 116 -6.86 8.33 14.16
N PRO A 117 -6.33 9.43 13.59
CA PRO A 117 -7.13 10.58 13.17
C PRO A 117 -8.23 10.16 12.20
N ALA A 118 -9.39 10.83 12.25
CA ALA A 118 -10.54 10.48 11.41
C ALA A 118 -10.24 10.61 9.92
N GLU A 119 -9.35 11.52 9.56
CA GLU A 119 -8.86 11.75 8.19
C GLU A 119 -8.13 10.55 7.61
N VAL A 120 -7.59 9.67 8.46
CA VAL A 120 -6.96 8.41 8.05
C VAL A 120 -8.00 7.32 7.78
N CYS A 121 -9.21 7.43 8.33
CA CYS A 121 -10.27 6.47 8.04
C CYS A 121 -11.13 6.91 6.84
N ASP A 122 -11.35 8.22 6.65
CA ASP A 122 -12.13 8.81 5.55
C ASP A 122 -11.28 9.73 4.66
N PHE A 123 -10.83 9.20 3.52
CA PHE A 123 -9.94 9.92 2.59
C PHE A 123 -10.69 10.46 1.35
N PRO A 124 -10.59 11.76 1.04
CA PRO A 124 -11.16 12.33 -0.18
C PRO A 124 -10.29 11.97 -1.40
N LEU A 125 -10.71 10.98 -2.20
CA LEU A 125 -9.90 10.40 -3.29
C LEU A 125 -9.40 11.46 -4.28
N CYS A 126 -10.32 12.28 -4.80
CA CYS A 126 -10.00 13.20 -5.90
C CYS A 126 -9.20 14.42 -5.48
N LYS A 127 -8.98 14.66 -4.18
CA LYS A 127 -8.04 15.70 -3.74
C LYS A 127 -6.59 15.30 -3.98
N PHE A 128 -6.29 14.01 -3.99
CA PHE A 128 -4.93 13.49 -4.15
C PHE A 128 -4.68 12.90 -5.54
N ALA A 129 -5.73 12.42 -6.21
CA ALA A 129 -5.64 11.76 -7.51
C ALA A 129 -6.41 12.52 -8.60
N GLN A 130 -6.29 13.86 -8.63
CA GLN A 130 -7.09 14.74 -9.49
C GLN A 130 -7.18 14.27 -10.95
N ASP A 131 -6.05 14.03 -11.60
CA ASP A 131 -6.02 13.63 -13.02
C ASP A 131 -6.55 12.22 -13.26
N LYS A 132 -6.52 11.37 -12.23
CA LYS A 132 -6.93 9.96 -12.32
C LYS A 132 -8.40 9.77 -11.95
N CYS A 133 -9.01 10.69 -11.20
CA CYS A 133 -10.44 10.59 -10.87
C CYS A 133 -11.34 10.66 -12.11
N LYS A 134 -10.95 11.41 -13.14
CA LYS A 134 -11.68 11.47 -14.42
C LYS A 134 -11.82 10.12 -15.12
N LEU A 135 -10.94 9.16 -14.82
CA LEU A 135 -11.04 7.81 -15.37
C LEU A 135 -12.34 7.11 -14.91
N LEU A 136 -12.82 7.42 -13.71
CA LEU A 136 -14.05 6.86 -13.16
C LEU A 136 -15.31 7.41 -13.85
N GLU A 137 -15.19 8.52 -14.59
CA GLU A 137 -16.27 9.09 -15.39
C GLU A 137 -16.46 8.34 -16.73
N THR A 138 -15.44 7.58 -17.15
CA THR A 138 -15.44 6.87 -18.43
C THR A 138 -15.70 5.38 -18.22
N VAL A 139 -16.77 4.87 -18.84
CA VAL A 139 -17.04 3.43 -18.85
C VAL A 139 -15.95 2.72 -19.65
N GLY A 140 -15.36 1.68 -19.07
CA GLY A 140 -14.28 0.96 -19.72
C GLY A 140 -13.51 0.04 -18.77
N GLN A 141 -12.47 -0.56 -19.32
CA GLN A 141 -11.52 -1.38 -18.59
C GLN A 141 -10.15 -0.70 -18.64
N PHE A 142 -9.52 -0.61 -17.48
CA PHE A 142 -8.21 0.03 -17.33
C PHE A 142 -7.25 -0.92 -16.60
N ASP A 143 -5.99 -0.96 -17.03
CA ASP A 143 -4.97 -1.76 -16.37
C ASP A 143 -4.36 -0.98 -15.18
N LEU A 144 -4.32 -1.60 -14.00
CA LEU A 144 -3.82 -0.93 -12.80
C LEU A 144 -2.33 -0.59 -12.87
N VAL A 145 -1.53 -1.42 -13.55
CA VAL A 145 -0.09 -1.18 -13.70
C VAL A 145 0.13 0.05 -14.57
N GLU A 146 -0.62 0.19 -15.65
CA GLU A 146 -0.59 1.39 -16.50
C GLU A 146 -1.11 2.63 -15.77
N LEU A 147 -2.21 2.50 -15.03
CA LEU A 147 -2.80 3.62 -14.28
C LEU A 147 -1.87 4.18 -13.21
N THR A 148 -1.11 3.29 -12.55
CA THR A 148 -0.17 3.64 -11.48
C THR A 148 1.26 3.86 -11.97
N ALA A 149 1.52 3.71 -13.27
CA ALA A 149 2.78 4.07 -13.87
C ALA A 149 3.10 5.55 -13.59
N GLY A 150 4.29 5.81 -13.03
CA GLY A 150 4.71 7.16 -12.63
C GLY A 150 4.14 7.64 -11.30
N MET A 151 3.33 6.85 -10.59
CA MET A 151 3.03 7.11 -9.18
C MET A 151 4.26 6.71 -8.35
N GLY A 152 4.78 7.66 -7.56
CA GLY A 152 5.95 7.47 -6.72
C GLY A 152 7.13 8.38 -7.10
N PRO A 153 8.03 8.68 -6.16
CA PRO A 153 9.09 9.68 -6.34
C PRO A 153 10.18 9.30 -7.35
N GLU A 154 10.27 8.03 -7.77
CA GLU A 154 11.44 7.52 -8.51
C GLU A 154 11.14 6.92 -9.90
N GLN A 155 9.92 7.08 -10.46
CA GLN A 155 9.51 6.43 -11.73
C GLN A 155 9.61 4.89 -11.74
N SER A 156 10.02 4.27 -10.63
CA SER A 156 10.16 2.82 -10.45
C SER A 156 8.81 2.09 -10.26
N GLY A 157 7.71 2.84 -10.19
CA GLY A 157 6.38 2.33 -9.86
C GLY A 157 6.24 1.90 -8.39
N LEU A 158 7.27 2.09 -7.57
CA LEU A 158 7.21 1.86 -6.13
C LEU A 158 6.52 3.05 -5.44
N ILE A 159 5.41 2.76 -4.78
CA ILE A 159 4.66 3.70 -3.96
C ILE A 159 5.19 3.58 -2.53
N ASP A 160 5.71 4.69 -2.02
CA ASP A 160 6.21 4.81 -0.65
C ASP A 160 5.04 4.86 0.34
N MET A 161 5.07 3.95 1.31
CA MET A 161 4.04 3.85 2.35
C MET A 161 4.33 4.76 3.54
N GLY A 162 5.51 5.37 3.55
CA GLY A 162 5.99 6.25 4.60
C GLY A 162 6.29 5.53 5.90
N PRO A 163 6.89 6.25 6.87
CA PRO A 163 7.05 5.75 8.22
C PRO A 163 5.73 5.83 8.98
N LEU A 164 5.33 4.74 9.65
CA LEU A 164 4.31 4.76 10.69
C LEU A 164 4.98 4.51 12.05
N PRO A 165 5.10 5.54 12.90
CA PRO A 165 5.91 5.46 14.12
C PRO A 165 5.16 4.82 15.28
N VAL A 166 4.69 3.58 15.13
CA VAL A 166 3.96 2.88 16.20
C VAL A 166 4.42 1.42 16.33
N PRO A 167 5.14 1.04 17.40
CA PRO A 167 5.58 -0.35 17.63
C PRO A 167 4.44 -1.37 17.70
N GLN A 168 3.22 -0.89 17.89
CA GLN A 168 2.00 -1.71 17.96
C GLN A 168 1.47 -2.07 16.56
N LEU A 169 2.20 -1.77 15.49
CA LEU A 169 1.80 -2.13 14.12
C LEU A 169 2.07 -3.59 13.79
N ASP A 170 3.04 -4.22 14.44
CA ASP A 170 3.35 -5.62 14.18
C ASP A 170 2.16 -6.53 14.51
N GLY A 171 1.92 -7.50 13.62
CA GLY A 171 0.94 -8.55 13.83
C GLY A 171 -0.02 -8.70 12.66
N GLU A 172 -1.12 -9.38 12.93
CA GLU A 172 -2.16 -9.71 11.96
C GLU A 172 -3.21 -8.58 11.88
N TRP A 173 -3.52 -8.17 10.65
CA TRP A 173 -4.47 -7.10 10.36
C TRP A 173 -5.47 -7.51 9.28
N ALA A 174 -6.66 -6.93 9.33
CA ALA A 174 -7.65 -7.00 8.27
C ALA A 174 -7.88 -5.58 7.74
N LEU A 175 -7.77 -5.41 6.43
CA LEU A 175 -7.93 -4.13 5.74
C LEU A 175 -8.97 -4.28 4.63
N SER A 176 -9.97 -3.42 4.65
CA SER A 176 -10.85 -3.20 3.50
C SER A 176 -11.05 -1.71 3.22
N VAL A 177 -11.23 -1.39 1.95
CA VAL A 177 -11.45 -0.03 1.47
C VAL A 177 -12.69 -0.02 0.60
N LYS A 178 -13.59 0.93 0.84
CA LYS A 178 -14.80 1.13 0.02
C LYS A 178 -14.71 2.48 -0.66
N LEU A 179 -14.89 2.49 -1.98
CA LEU A 179 -15.13 3.73 -2.71
C LEU A 179 -16.61 4.10 -2.53
N VAL A 180 -16.87 5.27 -1.98
CA VAL A 180 -18.23 5.75 -1.73
C VAL A 180 -18.46 7.13 -2.34
N GLN A 181 -19.72 7.38 -2.69
CA GLN A 181 -20.20 8.67 -3.17
C GLN A 181 -21.56 8.95 -2.52
N GLY A 182 -21.60 9.92 -1.61
CA GLY A 182 -22.73 10.09 -0.71
C GLY A 182 -23.04 8.81 0.08
N ALA A 183 -24.26 8.30 -0.03
CA ALA A 183 -24.68 7.05 0.64
C ALA A 183 -24.39 5.77 -0.18
N ARG A 184 -23.90 5.90 -1.43
CA ARG A 184 -23.71 4.77 -2.34
C ARG A 184 -22.30 4.21 -2.21
N LYS A 185 -22.20 2.88 -2.13
CA LYS A 185 -20.95 2.14 -2.30
C LYS A 185 -20.76 1.86 -3.78
N LEU A 186 -19.66 2.35 -4.34
CA LEU A 186 -19.35 2.22 -5.76
C LEU A 186 -18.41 1.05 -6.03
N ALA A 187 -17.51 0.76 -5.10
CA ALA A 187 -16.53 -0.31 -5.17
C ALA A 187 -16.12 -0.76 -3.75
N GLY A 188 -15.52 -1.94 -3.65
CA GLY A 188 -14.90 -2.39 -2.41
C GLY A 188 -13.72 -3.32 -2.67
N LEU A 189 -12.67 -3.17 -1.87
CA LEU A 189 -11.49 -4.03 -1.91
C LEU A 189 -11.13 -4.51 -0.50
N ALA A 190 -10.54 -5.69 -0.38
CA ALA A 190 -9.89 -6.17 0.84
C ALA A 190 -8.54 -6.83 0.54
N VAL A 191 -7.60 -6.69 1.47
CA VAL A 191 -6.35 -7.45 1.44
C VAL A 191 -6.66 -8.84 2.00
N GLN A 192 -6.64 -9.86 1.14
CA GLN A 192 -7.17 -11.21 1.38
C GLN A 192 -8.71 -11.32 1.45
N GLU A 193 -9.23 -12.54 1.53
CA GLU A 193 -10.67 -12.83 1.54
C GLU A 193 -11.35 -12.42 2.88
N GLU A 194 -12.69 -12.48 2.92
CA GLU A 194 -13.46 -12.21 4.15
C GLU A 194 -12.94 -13.10 5.31
N ASP A 195 -12.75 -12.50 6.49
CA ASP A 195 -12.24 -13.13 7.72
C ASP A 195 -10.76 -13.60 7.69
N GLN A 196 -10.00 -13.21 6.65
CA GLN A 196 -8.56 -13.46 6.60
C GLN A 196 -7.75 -12.26 7.10
N TRP A 197 -6.62 -12.57 7.73
CA TRP A 197 -5.68 -11.59 8.26
C TRP A 197 -4.39 -11.63 7.46
N PHE A 198 -3.82 -10.46 7.17
CA PHE A 198 -2.49 -10.35 6.58
C PHE A 198 -1.49 -9.87 7.62
N GLN A 199 -0.26 -10.33 7.48
CA GLN A 199 0.81 -9.96 8.40
C GLN A 199 1.33 -8.56 8.05
N VAL A 200 1.40 -7.71 9.06
CA VAL A 200 2.12 -6.44 9.05
C VAL A 200 3.38 -6.60 9.89
N ALA A 201 4.49 -6.11 9.35
CA ALA A 201 5.75 -6.00 10.05
C ALA A 201 6.19 -4.53 10.09
N SER A 202 6.92 -4.16 11.14
CA SER A 202 7.46 -2.83 11.33
C SER A 202 8.93 -2.93 11.71
N GLU A 203 9.75 -2.13 11.02
CA GLU A 203 11.14 -1.96 11.39
C GLU A 203 11.25 -0.80 12.37
N SER A 204 12.02 -1.01 13.44
CA SER A 204 12.32 0.07 14.40
C SER A 204 13.06 1.19 13.67
N ILE A 205 12.38 2.32 13.46
CA ILE A 205 12.99 3.51 12.88
C ILE A 205 13.85 4.17 13.96
N ASN A 206 15.15 4.31 13.72
CA ASN A 206 15.98 5.14 14.56
C ASN A 206 15.62 6.61 14.28
N LEU A 207 14.93 7.27 15.22
CA LEU A 207 14.39 8.63 15.05
C LEU A 207 15.47 9.67 14.67
N ALA A 208 16.75 9.40 14.94
CA ALA A 208 17.88 10.22 14.53
C ALA A 208 18.05 10.29 12.99
N ASP A 209 17.74 9.22 12.26
CA ASP A 209 17.93 9.13 10.80
C ASP A 209 16.82 9.87 10.03
N VAL A 210 15.67 10.13 10.66
CA VAL A 210 14.55 10.87 10.05
C VAL A 210 14.83 12.38 10.02
N GLN A 211 15.64 12.90 10.97
CA GLN A 211 15.94 14.33 11.03
C GLN A 211 16.97 14.78 9.99
N THR A 212 17.83 13.89 9.49
CA THR A 212 18.88 14.25 8.52
C THR A 212 18.37 14.43 7.09
N LYS A 213 17.19 13.89 6.73
CA LYS A 213 16.58 14.06 5.40
C LYS A 213 15.77 15.35 5.22
N LYS A 214 15.61 16.18 6.26
CA LYS A 214 14.88 17.47 6.20
C LYS A 214 15.79 18.69 6.02
N THR A 215 16.97 18.57 5.41
CA THR A 215 17.74 19.77 5.03
C THR A 215 17.15 20.36 3.75
N PRO A 216 16.60 21.59 3.77
CA PRO A 216 16.13 22.23 2.55
C PRO A 216 17.31 22.43 1.59
N PRO A 217 17.09 22.35 0.26
CA PRO A 217 18.14 22.59 -0.71
C PRO A 217 18.72 23.98 -0.48
N LYS A 218 20.05 24.05 -0.36
CA LYS A 218 20.81 25.29 -0.23
C LYS A 218 20.42 26.22 -1.39
N PRO A 219 19.97 27.45 -1.14
CA PRO A 219 19.63 28.37 -2.22
C PRO A 219 20.84 28.56 -3.14
N ALA A 220 20.60 28.49 -4.44
CA ALA A 220 21.63 28.69 -5.46
C ALA A 220 22.30 30.07 -5.26
N PRO A 221 23.63 30.17 -5.44
CA PRO A 221 24.31 31.45 -5.33
C PRO A 221 23.73 32.43 -6.35
N ALA A 222 23.34 33.61 -5.87
CA ALA A 222 22.84 34.69 -6.71
C ALA A 222 23.85 35.00 -7.83
N GLY A 223 23.41 34.81 -9.08
CA GLY A 223 24.20 35.10 -10.26
C GLY A 223 24.63 36.56 -10.29
N ALA A 224 25.90 36.77 -10.61
CA ALA A 224 26.49 38.08 -10.81
C ALA A 224 25.73 38.88 -11.88
N HIS A 225 25.35 40.12 -11.54
CA HIS A 225 24.92 41.11 -12.50
C HIS A 225 26.03 41.35 -13.52
N VAL A 226 25.78 40.97 -14.77
CA VAL A 226 26.50 41.48 -15.93
C VAL A 226 26.07 42.94 -16.10
N ARG A 227 27.02 43.87 -15.94
CA ARG A 227 26.88 45.26 -16.38
C ARG A 227 27.16 45.27 -17.87
N ASP A 228 26.14 45.53 -18.67
CA ASP A 228 26.30 45.97 -20.05
C ASP A 228 26.72 47.45 -20.01
N GLU A 229 27.90 47.75 -20.53
CA GLU A 229 28.34 49.10 -20.86
C GLU A 229 27.85 49.45 -22.27
N PHE A 230 27.12 50.56 -22.38
CA PHE A 230 26.96 51.38 -23.59
C PHE A 230 27.49 52.77 -23.28
#